data_AF-A8ZNR7-F1
#
_entry.id   AF-A8ZNR7-F1
#
_cell.length_a   1.000
_cell.length_b   1.000
_cell.length_c   1.000
_cell.angle_alpha   90.00
_cell.angle_beta   90.00
_cell.angle_gamma   90.00
#
_symmetry.space_group_name_H-M   'P 1'
#
loop_
_entity.id
_entity.type
_entity.pdbx_description
1 polymer ?
#
loop_
_entity_poly.entity_id
_entity_poly.type
_entity_poly.pdbx_seq_one_letter_code
_entity_poly.pdbx_strand_id
1 'polypeptide(L)'
;MANSGRLHIRIFLPHAILMEQPVIKVTAESKQGVFCLLPHHIDCLAILVPGIVSLITEQGNECFVAVDEGILVKCGPEVRISTRNAIQGTDLGSLKQQVDQQFRQIDEKERLTRSALAQLEASLARYFSRL
;
A
#
# COMPACT_ATOMS: atom_id res chain seq x y z
N MET A 1 -31.91 18.77 4.61
CA MET A 1 -30.86 18.28 3.70
C MET A 1 -29.65 17.94 4.56
N ALA A 2 -29.51 16.67 4.93
CA ALA A 2 -28.48 16.23 5.85
C ALA A 2 -27.13 16.34 5.15
N ASN A 3 -26.18 17.02 5.78
CA ASN A 3 -24.80 17.08 5.35
C ASN A 3 -24.21 15.67 5.52
N SER A 4 -24.38 14.81 4.52
CA SER A 4 -23.74 13.49 4.47
C SER A 4 -22.25 13.75 4.45
N GLY A 5 -21.61 13.69 5.63
CA GLY A 5 -20.18 13.94 5.74
C GLY A 5 -19.44 13.09 4.71
N ARG A 6 -18.46 13.69 4.04
CA ARG A 6 -17.64 13.00 3.03
C ARG A 6 -16.24 12.86 3.61
N LEU A 7 -15.62 11.71 3.37
CA LEU A 7 -14.20 11.54 3.58
C LEU A 7 -13.49 11.73 2.24
N HIS A 8 -12.25 12.16 2.29
CA HIS A 8 -11.40 12.28 1.13
C HIS A 8 -10.12 11.47 1.40
N ILE A 9 -9.91 10.42 0.61
CA ILE A 9 -8.78 9.52 0.82
C ILE A 9 -7.66 9.82 -0.17
N ARG A 10 -6.42 9.84 0.34
CA ARG A 10 -5.18 9.86 -0.45
C ARG A 10 -4.26 8.73 0.00
N ILE A 11 -3.79 7.92 -0.96
CA ILE A 11 -2.79 6.88 -0.70
C ILE A 11 -1.49 7.28 -1.39
N PHE A 12 -0.42 7.40 -0.60
CA PHE A 12 0.90 7.83 -1.02
C PHE A 12 1.86 6.65 -1.05
N LEU A 13 2.56 6.55 -2.17
CA LEU A 13 3.79 5.79 -2.33
C LEU A 13 4.99 6.74 -2.23
N PRO A 14 6.21 6.25 -1.99
CA PRO A 14 7.39 7.11 -1.89
C PRO A 14 7.66 7.94 -3.17
N HIS A 15 7.16 7.49 -4.31
CA HIS A 15 7.42 8.07 -5.63
C HIS A 15 6.17 8.62 -6.35
N ALA A 16 4.97 8.46 -5.80
CA ALA A 16 3.72 8.88 -6.44
C ALA A 16 2.54 8.91 -5.47
N ILE A 17 1.46 9.59 -5.88
CA ILE A 17 0.13 9.41 -5.29
C ILE A 17 -0.54 8.26 -6.04
N LEU A 18 -0.88 7.17 -5.35
CA LEU A 18 -1.53 6.00 -5.97
C LEU A 18 -2.98 6.30 -6.31
N MET A 19 -3.71 6.91 -5.36
CA MET A 19 -5.10 7.27 -5.56
C MET A 19 -5.49 8.48 -4.71
N GLU A 20 -6.46 9.22 -5.21
CA GLU A 20 -7.09 10.36 -4.55
C GLU A 20 -8.56 10.46 -4.98
N GLN A 21 -9.49 10.29 -4.05
CA GLN A 21 -10.92 10.33 -4.36
C GLN A 21 -11.81 10.53 -3.11
N PRO A 22 -13.05 11.02 -3.29
CA PRO A 22 -14.04 11.03 -2.21
C PRO A 22 -14.55 9.61 -1.90
N VAL A 23 -14.76 9.33 -0.62
CA VAL A 23 -15.28 8.05 -0.11
C VAL A 23 -16.23 8.29 1.07
N ILE A 24 -17.09 7.32 1.35
CA ILE A 24 -18.03 7.34 2.48
C ILE A 24 -17.64 6.34 3.58
N LYS A 25 -16.72 5.41 3.29
CA LYS A 25 -16.22 4.42 4.25
C LYS A 25 -14.81 4.00 3.89
N VAL A 26 -13.94 3.88 4.90
CA VAL A 26 -12.59 3.30 4.77
C VAL A 26 -12.43 2.22 5.82
N THR A 27 -12.20 0.98 5.42
CA THR A 27 -11.86 -0.14 6.32
C THR A 27 -10.39 -0.49 6.14
N ALA A 28 -9.66 -0.64 7.23
CA ALA A 28 -8.24 -0.99 7.21
C ALA A 28 -7.88 -1.88 8.41
N GLU A 29 -6.67 -2.45 8.38
CA GLU A 29 -6.17 -3.36 9.41
C GLU A 29 -4.92 -2.79 10.10
N SER A 30 -4.88 -2.95 11.43
CA SER A 30 -3.72 -2.65 12.26
C SER A 30 -3.32 -3.87 13.08
N LYS A 31 -2.23 -3.78 13.84
CA LYS A 31 -1.85 -4.84 14.80
C LYS A 31 -2.91 -5.15 15.85
N GLN A 32 -3.84 -4.23 16.10
CA GLN A 32 -4.95 -4.39 17.06
C GLN A 32 -6.20 -5.00 16.42
N GLY A 33 -6.16 -5.27 15.12
CA GLY A 33 -7.28 -5.78 14.32
C GLY A 33 -7.80 -4.77 13.31
N VAL A 34 -8.98 -5.12 12.76
CA VAL A 34 -9.67 -4.36 11.71
C VAL A 34 -10.46 -3.20 12.31
N PHE A 35 -10.40 -2.05 11.66
CA PHE A 35 -11.15 -0.84 12.04
C PHE A 35 -11.77 -0.17 10.81
N CYS A 36 -12.76 0.68 11.05
CA CYS A 36 -13.53 1.35 10.02
C CYS A 36 -13.67 2.84 10.34
N LEU A 37 -13.39 3.68 9.36
CA LEU A 37 -13.55 5.12 9.40
C LEU A 37 -14.79 5.52 8.61
N LEU A 38 -15.69 6.20 9.30
CA LEU A 38 -16.87 6.86 8.74
C LEU A 38 -16.71 8.38 8.84
N PRO A 39 -17.52 9.15 8.11
CA PRO A 39 -17.54 10.61 8.27
C PRO A 39 -17.75 11.01 9.73
N HIS A 40 -17.07 12.07 10.17
CA HIS A 40 -17.07 12.54 11.57
C HIS A 40 -16.44 11.59 12.60
N HIS A 41 -15.74 10.53 12.17
CA HIS A 41 -14.84 9.79 13.07
C HIS A 41 -13.84 10.76 13.73
N ILE A 42 -13.39 10.50 14.95
CA ILE A 42 -12.36 11.32 15.60
C ILE A 42 -11.05 11.29 14.80
N ASP A 43 -10.25 12.34 14.90
CA ASP A 43 -8.90 12.34 14.35
C ASP A 43 -8.06 11.24 14.97
N CYS A 44 -7.34 10.48 14.14
CA CYS A 44 -6.62 9.31 14.58
C CYS A 44 -5.37 9.04 13.75
N LEU A 45 -4.42 8.34 14.36
CA LEU A 45 -3.24 7.79 13.72
C LEU A 45 -3.22 6.28 13.97
N ALA A 46 -2.96 5.50 12.93
CA ALA A 46 -2.84 4.05 13.02
C ALA A 46 -1.63 3.56 12.22
N ILE A 47 -0.92 2.58 12.78
CA ILE A 47 0.09 1.81 12.04
C ILE A 47 -0.65 0.65 11.37
N LEU A 48 -0.59 0.62 10.04
CA LEU A 48 -1.16 -0.44 9.23
C LEU A 48 -0.21 -1.63 9.17
N VAL A 49 -0.78 -2.83 9.20
CA VAL A 49 -0.08 -4.06 8.82
C VAL A 49 -0.30 -4.32 7.33
N PRO A 50 0.54 -5.16 6.68
CA PRO A 50 0.28 -5.58 5.31
C PRO A 50 -1.11 -6.24 5.22
N GLY A 51 -1.93 -5.78 4.28
CA GLY A 51 -3.33 -6.19 4.22
C GLY A 51 -4.11 -5.47 3.14
N ILE A 52 -5.44 -5.48 3.27
CA ILE A 52 -6.36 -4.88 2.31
C ILE A 52 -7.07 -3.69 2.95
N VAL A 53 -7.00 -2.54 2.28
CA VAL A 53 -7.84 -1.38 2.55
C VAL A 53 -9.06 -1.45 1.63
N SER A 54 -10.25 -1.49 2.22
CA SER A 54 -11.52 -1.50 1.49
C SER A 54 -12.17 -0.12 1.57
N LEU A 55 -12.65 0.37 0.44
CA LEU A 55 -13.24 1.69 0.29
C LEU A 55 -14.65 1.57 -0.27
N ILE A 56 -15.58 2.37 0.24
CA ILE A 56 -16.87 2.59 -0.41
C ILE A 56 -16.89 4.01 -0.97
N THR A 57 -17.07 4.11 -2.28
CA THR A 57 -17.19 5.38 -3.00
C THR A 57 -18.55 6.05 -2.76
N GLU A 58 -18.68 7.32 -3.14
CA GLU A 58 -19.98 8.03 -3.05
C GLU A 58 -21.09 7.38 -3.88
N GLN A 59 -20.71 6.61 -4.91
CA GLN A 59 -21.65 5.87 -5.77
C GLN A 59 -22.04 4.51 -5.17
N GLY A 60 -21.51 4.15 -3.99
CA GLY A 60 -21.74 2.86 -3.35
C GLY A 60 -20.86 1.72 -3.88
N ASN A 61 -19.99 2.00 -4.87
CA ASN A 61 -19.05 1.00 -5.39
C ASN A 61 -17.97 0.70 -4.37
N GLU A 62 -17.61 -0.58 -4.24
CA GLU A 62 -16.51 -1.03 -3.41
C GLU A 62 -15.21 -1.07 -4.21
N CYS A 63 -14.11 -0.64 -3.60
CA CYS A 63 -12.77 -0.68 -4.18
C CYS A 63 -11.80 -1.25 -3.16
N PHE A 64 -10.80 -2.00 -3.64
CA PHE A 64 -9.81 -2.65 -2.79
C PHE A 64 -8.41 -2.15 -3.12
N VAL A 65 -7.62 -1.93 -2.08
CA VAL A 65 -6.21 -1.58 -2.23
C VAL A 65 -5.40 -2.53 -1.35
N ALA A 66 -4.55 -3.35 -1.95
CA ALA A 66 -3.55 -4.08 -1.20
C ALA A 66 -2.47 -3.07 -0.78
N VAL A 67 -2.14 -3.02 0.50
CA VAL A 67 -1.12 -2.14 1.06
C VAL A 67 -0.12 -2.96 1.84
N ASP A 68 1.15 -2.56 1.77
CA ASP A 68 2.15 -3.00 2.74
C ASP A 68 1.91 -2.35 4.11
N GLU A 69 2.82 -2.58 5.06
CA GLU A 69 2.88 -1.78 6.28
C GLU A 69 2.94 -0.27 5.97
N GLY A 70 2.29 0.53 6.80
CA GLY A 70 2.17 1.95 6.54
C GLY A 70 1.62 2.73 7.72
N ILE A 71 1.41 4.03 7.51
CA ILE A 71 0.81 4.92 8.49
C ILE A 71 -0.45 5.51 7.89
N LEU A 72 -1.56 5.34 8.61
CA LEU A 72 -2.82 6.03 8.35
C LEU A 72 -2.95 7.21 9.29
N VAL A 73 -3.29 8.38 8.73
CA VAL A 73 -3.65 9.58 9.49
C VAL A 73 -5.01 10.07 9.00
N LYS A 74 -5.96 10.19 9.92
CA LYS A 74 -7.27 10.80 9.67
C LYS A 74 -7.35 12.13 10.41
N CYS A 75 -7.62 13.22 9.69
CA CYS A 75 -7.78 14.57 10.23
C CYS A 75 -8.96 15.27 9.55
N GLY A 76 -10.01 15.65 10.29
CA GLY A 76 -11.22 16.24 9.71
C GLY A 76 -11.88 15.31 8.69
N PRO A 77 -12.08 15.70 7.43
CA PRO A 77 -12.55 14.80 6.37
C PRO A 77 -11.43 14.01 5.67
N GLU A 78 -10.15 14.37 5.89
CA GLU A 78 -9.03 13.79 5.16
C GLU A 78 -8.57 12.48 5.79
N VAL A 79 -8.40 11.45 4.97
CA VAL A 79 -7.76 10.17 5.32
C VAL A 79 -6.52 10.02 4.43
N ARG A 80 -5.35 9.93 5.04
CA ARG A 80 -4.08 9.78 4.32
C ARG A 80 -3.42 8.48 4.73
N ILE A 81 -2.97 7.71 3.75
CA ILE A 81 -2.21 6.49 3.97
C ILE A 81 -0.86 6.64 3.28
N SER A 82 0.22 6.49 4.03
CA SER A 82 1.58 6.43 3.47
C SER A 82 2.12 5.02 3.64
N THR A 83 2.48 4.37 2.53
CA THR A 83 3.02 3.01 2.51
C THR A 83 4.11 2.89 1.45
N ARG A 84 4.97 1.86 1.56
CA ARG A 84 6.06 1.64 0.58
C ARG A 84 5.53 1.12 -0.75
N ASN A 85 4.59 0.17 -0.71
CA ASN A 85 3.96 -0.41 -1.88
C ASN A 85 2.45 -0.50 -1.65
N ALA A 86 1.70 -0.29 -2.72
CA ALA A 86 0.28 -0.55 -2.75
C ALA A 86 -0.18 -0.79 -4.18
N ILE A 87 -1.22 -1.61 -4.31
CA ILE A 87 -1.84 -1.99 -5.59
C ILE A 87 -3.34 -1.78 -5.46
N GLN A 88 -3.94 -1.04 -6.38
CA GLN A 88 -5.38 -0.89 -6.47
C GLN A 88 -5.97 -2.02 -7.34
N GLY A 89 -7.03 -2.66 -6.85
CA GLY A 89 -7.80 -3.66 -7.57
C GLY A 89 -9.30 -3.36 -7.53
N THR A 90 -10.00 -3.71 -8.60
CA THR A 90 -11.46 -3.56 -8.72
C THR A 90 -12.22 -4.65 -7.96
N ASP A 91 -11.58 -5.80 -7.77
CA ASP A 91 -12.11 -6.95 -7.05
C ASP A 91 -10.96 -7.73 -6.40
N LEU A 92 -11.28 -8.60 -5.44
CA LEU A 92 -10.26 -9.35 -4.71
C LEU A 92 -9.54 -10.40 -5.58
N GLY A 93 -10.18 -10.91 -6.62
CA GLY A 93 -9.59 -11.89 -7.52
C GLY A 93 -8.48 -11.28 -8.37
N SER A 94 -8.77 -10.15 -9.02
CA SER A 94 -7.78 -9.38 -9.78
C SER A 94 -6.66 -8.86 -8.88
N LEU A 95 -7.00 -8.36 -7.68
CA LEU A 95 -6.02 -7.87 -6.72
C LEU A 95 -5.03 -8.96 -6.30
N LYS A 96 -5.53 -10.18 -6.01
CA LYS A 96 -4.67 -11.32 -5.68
C LYS A 96 -3.68 -11.63 -6.79
N GLN A 97 -4.14 -11.66 -8.05
CA GLN A 97 -3.26 -11.94 -9.19
C GLN A 97 -2.17 -10.88 -9.36
N GLN A 98 -2.50 -9.60 -9.15
CA GLN A 98 -1.53 -8.51 -9.22
C GLN A 98 -0.52 -8.54 -8.09
N VAL A 99 -0.97 -8.84 -6.87
CA VAL A 99 -0.10 -9.06 -5.71
C VAL A 99 0.88 -10.20 -5.99
N ASP A 100 0.38 -11.35 -6.46
CA ASP A 100 1.21 -12.50 -6.83
C ASP A 100 2.23 -12.16 -7.93
N GLN A 101 1.87 -11.32 -8.89
CA GLN A 101 2.77 -10.85 -9.93
C GLN A 101 3.86 -9.92 -9.40
N GLN A 102 3.52 -9.00 -8.49
CA GLN A 102 4.50 -8.13 -7.86
C GLN A 102 5.48 -8.93 -6.99
N PHE A 103 5.01 -9.92 -6.23
CA PHE A 103 5.90 -10.81 -5.47
C PHE A 103 6.94 -11.47 -6.39
N ARG A 104 6.50 -12.04 -7.53
CA ARG A 104 7.43 -12.62 -8.52
C ARG A 104 8.44 -11.62 -9.07
N GLN A 105 8.06 -10.36 -9.27
CA GLN A 105 8.98 -9.32 -9.76
C GLN A 105 10.02 -8.92 -8.70
N ILE A 106 9.61 -8.85 -7.43
CA ILE A 106 10.52 -8.56 -6.31
C ILE A 106 11.56 -9.68 -6.19
N ASP A 107 11.13 -10.94 -6.23
CA ASP A 107 12.02 -12.11 -6.16
C ASP A 107 13.04 -12.12 -7.31
N GLU A 108 12.60 -11.85 -8.54
CA GLU A 108 13.49 -11.82 -9.70
C GLU A 108 14.51 -10.67 -9.60
N LYS A 109 14.08 -9.49 -9.14
CA LYS A 109 14.99 -8.36 -8.92
C LYS A 109 16.05 -8.69 -7.87
N GLU A 110 15.64 -9.30 -6.75
CA GLU A 110 16.58 -9.71 -5.71
C GLU A 110 17.58 -10.75 -6.24
N ARG A 111 17.10 -11.74 -7.00
CA ARG A 111 17.96 -12.75 -7.65
C ARG A 111 19.01 -12.12 -8.55
N LEU A 112 18.62 -11.13 -9.36
CA LEU A 112 19.53 -10.41 -10.26
C LEU A 112 20.56 -9.58 -9.49
N THR A 113 20.15 -8.85 -8.45
CA THR A 113 21.07 -8.06 -7.61
C THR A 113 22.10 -8.95 -6.91
N ARG A 114 21.66 -10.06 -6.31
CA ARG A 114 22.56 -11.03 -5.66
C ARG A 114 23.56 -11.64 -6.65
N SER A 115 23.08 -12.00 -7.86
CA SER A 115 23.94 -12.52 -8.92
C SER A 115 25.00 -11.51 -9.37
N ALA A 116 24.62 -10.24 -9.56
CA ALA A 116 25.55 -9.19 -9.93
C ALA A 116 26.62 -8.94 -8.85
N LEU A 117 26.23 -8.93 -7.57
CA LEU A 117 27.18 -8.81 -6.44
C LEU A 117 28.16 -9.98 -6.40
N ALA A 118 27.68 -11.22 -6.52
CA ALA A 118 28.55 -12.39 -6.53
C ALA A 118 29.54 -12.38 -7.71
N GLN A 119 29.11 -11.91 -8.88
CA GLN A 119 30.01 -11.74 -10.03
C GLN A 119 31.08 -10.69 -9.77
N LEU A 120 30.73 -9.56 -9.14
CA LEU A 120 31.67 -8.51 -8.75
C LEU A 120 32.70 -9.05 -7.74
N GLU A 121 32.24 -9.72 -6.67
CA GLU A 121 33.13 -10.32 -5.66
C GLU A 121 34.10 -11.34 -6.27
N ALA A 122 33.60 -12.23 -7.13
CA ALA A 122 34.44 -13.21 -7.81
C ALA A 122 35.45 -12.53 -8.76
N SER A 123 35.07 -11.41 -9.40
CA SER A 123 35.98 -10.64 -10.26
C SER A 123 37.10 -9.97 -9.46
N LEU A 124 36.79 -9.43 -8.28
CA LEU A 124 37.75 -8.83 -7.38
C LEU A 124 38.72 -9.88 -6.80
N ALA A 125 38.22 -11.04 -6.38
CA ALA A 125 39.06 -12.13 -5.89
C ALA A 125 40.08 -12.58 -6.95
N ARG A 126 39.67 -12.71 -8.22
CA ARG A 126 40.57 -13.04 -9.34
C ARG A 126 41.58 -11.93 -9.67
N TYR A 127 41.21 -10.67 -9.45
CA TYR A 127 42.12 -9.55 -9.66
C TYR A 127 43.22 -9.53 -8.59
N PHE A 128 42.86 -9.69 -7.32
CA PHE A 128 43.82 -9.72 -6.22
C PHE A 128 44.72 -10.95 -6.22
N SER A 129 44.26 -12.10 -6.71
CA SER A 129 45.11 -13.29 -6.83
C SER A 129 46.18 -13.20 -7.93
N ARG A 130 46.18 -12.14 -8.74
CA ARG A 130 47.19 -11.87 -9.77
C ARG A 130 48.18 -10.76 -9.37
N LEU A 131 48.01 -10.15 -8.21
CA LEU A 131 49.03 -9.34 -7.54
C LEU A 131 49.89 -10.23 -6.64
#